data_AF-A0A420VMH5-F1
#
_entry.id   AF-A0A420VMH5-F1
#
_cell.length_a   1.000
_cell.length_b   1.000
_cell.length_c   1.000
_cell.angle_alpha   90.00
_cell.angle_beta   90.00
_cell.angle_gamma   90.00
#
_symmetry.space_group_name_H-M   'P 1'
#
loop_
_entity.id
_entity.type
_entity.pdbx_description
1 polymer ?
#
loop_
_entity_poly.entity_id
_entity_poly.type
_entity_poly.pdbx_seq_one_letter_code
_entity_poly.pdbx_strand_id
1 'polypeptide(L)'
;MNVQHIREQMIFYTTHLHLIDFLLMVLVIFFFIITLFIALIIRNKPAFAFTVIFLGFLCSSAIAYLGYFLIDTKVRSRITHLDNAQFFVYDNSLSVDYSLTNTSKNNFNYCKLKVEVFKKIDDNHSNSIEKIIHTIKPLRSKSSIIEKTIKPEQTINLKTKFSDFNEGQDFDIQLHSKCF
;
A
#
# COMPACT_ATOMS: atom_id res chain seq x y z
N MET A 1 14.90 7.08 11.92
CA MET A 1 14.19 5.83 11.56
C MET A 1 14.55 4.77 12.58
N ASN A 2 13.55 4.20 13.27
CA ASN A 2 13.78 3.29 14.39
C ASN A 2 14.11 1.88 13.87
N VAL A 3 15.26 1.32 14.24
CA VAL A 3 15.76 0.00 13.76
C VAL A 3 14.77 -1.13 14.06
N GLN A 4 14.05 -1.01 15.18
CA GLN A 4 12.98 -1.95 15.56
C GLN A 4 11.86 -2.01 14.52
N HIS A 5 11.50 -0.87 13.92
CA HIS A 5 10.41 -0.82 12.95
C HIS A 5 10.80 -1.49 11.61
N ILE A 6 12.06 -1.38 11.19
CA ILE A 6 12.58 -2.09 10.01
C ILE A 6 12.59 -3.59 10.25
N ARG A 7 12.99 -4.02 11.45
CA ARG A 7 13.00 -5.44 11.82
C ARG A 7 11.59 -6.03 11.85
N GLU A 8 10.64 -5.33 12.46
CA GLU A 8 9.23 -5.75 12.44
C GLU A 8 8.68 -5.85 11.03
N GLN A 9 8.99 -4.88 10.16
CA GLN A 9 8.58 -4.94 8.75
C GLN A 9 9.22 -6.13 8.02
N MET A 10 10.51 -6.40 8.20
CA MET A 10 11.16 -7.55 7.57
C MET A 10 10.59 -8.89 8.05
N ILE A 11 10.35 -9.05 9.35
CA ILE A 11 9.72 -10.25 9.92
C ILE A 11 8.29 -10.40 9.40
N PHE A 12 7.55 -9.30 9.34
CA PHE A 12 6.19 -9.24 8.80
C PHE A 12 6.11 -9.74 7.35
N TYR A 13 6.99 -9.23 6.49
CA TYR A 13 7.04 -9.65 5.09
C TYR A 13 7.48 -11.11 4.95
N THR A 14 8.49 -11.56 5.70
CA THR A 14 8.99 -12.94 5.58
C THR A 14 8.01 -14.01 6.08
N THR A 15 7.19 -13.71 7.08
CA THR A 15 6.18 -14.65 7.63
C THR A 15 4.92 -14.77 6.80
N HIS A 16 4.54 -13.73 6.04
CA HIS A 16 3.27 -13.70 5.28
C HIS A 16 3.48 -13.66 3.76
N LEU A 17 4.71 -13.87 3.29
CA LEU A 17 5.01 -13.91 1.85
C LEU A 17 4.40 -15.19 1.25
N HIS A 18 3.57 -15.03 0.21
CA HIS A 18 3.10 -16.17 -0.55
C HIS A 18 4.21 -16.64 -1.51
N LEU A 19 4.13 -17.92 -1.92
CA LEU A 19 5.05 -18.50 -2.91
C LEU A 19 5.15 -17.65 -4.19
N ILE A 20 4.07 -16.94 -4.56
CA ILE A 20 4.03 -16.11 -5.75
C ILE A 20 4.89 -14.83 -5.61
N ASP A 21 5.01 -14.27 -4.42
CA ASP A 21 5.89 -13.12 -4.18
C ASP A 21 7.36 -13.56 -4.25
N PHE A 22 7.68 -14.74 -3.72
CA PHE A 22 9.01 -15.33 -3.82
C PHE A 22 9.39 -15.60 -5.29
N LEU A 23 8.46 -16.16 -6.07
CA LEU A 23 8.67 -16.40 -7.50
C LEU A 23 8.93 -15.10 -8.26
N LEU A 24 8.18 -14.02 -7.95
CA LEU A 24 8.42 -12.71 -8.55
C LEU A 24 9.81 -12.17 -8.19
N MET A 25 10.21 -12.27 -6.92
CA MET A 25 11.53 -11.83 -6.48
C MET A 25 12.64 -12.58 -7.21
N VAL A 26 12.53 -13.90 -7.31
CA VAL A 26 13.49 -14.74 -8.05
C VAL A 26 13.54 -14.35 -9.52
N LEU A 27 12.38 -14.12 -10.16
CA LEU A 27 12.29 -13.70 -11.55
C LEU A 27 13.01 -12.36 -11.81
N VAL A 28 12.80 -11.38 -10.93
CA VAL A 28 13.44 -10.05 -11.02
C VAL A 28 14.96 -10.17 -10.90
N ILE A 29 15.45 -10.93 -9.89
CA ILE A 29 16.89 -11.14 -9.68
C ILE A 29 17.50 -11.91 -10.86
N PHE A 30 16.84 -12.97 -11.32
CA PHE A 30 17.29 -13.78 -12.44
C PHE A 30 17.41 -12.95 -13.73
N PHE A 31 16.40 -12.13 -14.03
CA PHE A 31 16.44 -11.22 -15.17
C PHE A 31 17.60 -10.22 -15.05
N PHE A 32 17.81 -9.63 -13.88
CA PHE A 32 18.92 -8.71 -13.65
C PHE A 32 20.28 -9.38 -13.86
N ILE A 33 20.49 -10.60 -13.34
CA ILE A 33 21.73 -11.37 -13.53
C ILE A 33 21.98 -11.64 -15.03
N ILE A 34 20.94 -12.02 -15.79
CA ILE A 34 21.07 -12.21 -17.24
C ILE A 34 21.52 -10.91 -17.92
N THR A 35 20.93 -9.77 -17.56
CA THR A 35 21.33 -8.48 -18.15
C THR A 35 22.79 -8.13 -17.83
N LEU A 36 23.30 -8.47 -16.65
CA LEU A 36 24.72 -8.31 -16.31
C LEU A 36 25.63 -9.24 -17.13
N PHE A 37 25.23 -10.49 -17.35
CA PHE A 37 25.97 -11.41 -18.22
C PHE A 37 26.04 -10.89 -19.66
N ILE A 38 24.93 -10.37 -20.20
CA ILE A 38 24.89 -9.77 -21.54
C ILE A 38 25.82 -8.55 -21.60
N ALA A 39 25.80 -7.68 -20.58
CA ALA A 39 26.71 -6.53 -20.52
C ALA A 39 28.19 -6.95 -20.48
N LEU A 40 28.52 -8.04 -19.79
CA LEU A 40 29.87 -8.60 -19.71
C LEU A 40 30.35 -9.11 -21.08
N ILE A 41 29.48 -9.78 -21.85
CA ILE A 41 29.80 -10.25 -23.21
C ILE A 41 30.13 -9.06 -24.14
N ILE A 42 29.44 -7.94 -23.97
CA ILE A 42 29.59 -6.74 -24.82
C ILE A 42 30.65 -5.77 -24.28
N ARG A 43 31.52 -6.24 -23.37
CA ARG A 43 32.58 -5.44 -22.73
C ARG A 43 33.46 -4.67 -23.71
N ASN A 44 33.63 -5.14 -24.95
CA ASN A 44 34.44 -4.46 -25.97
C ASN A 44 33.87 -3.09 -26.38
N LYS A 45 32.58 -2.79 -26.11
CA LYS A 45 31.95 -1.51 -26.40
C LYS A 45 31.40 -0.90 -25.09
N PRO A 46 32.20 -0.15 -24.33
CA PRO A 46 31.85 0.28 -22.97
C PRO A 46 30.59 1.16 -22.93
N ALA A 47 30.38 2.03 -23.93
CA ALA A 47 29.18 2.85 -24.02
C ALA A 47 27.91 2.00 -24.19
N PHE A 48 27.97 0.93 -24.98
CA PHE A 48 26.83 0.03 -25.18
C PHE A 48 26.59 -0.88 -23.97
N ALA A 49 27.66 -1.34 -23.30
CA ALA A 49 27.52 -2.10 -22.07
C ALA A 49 26.82 -1.27 -20.97
N PHE A 50 27.15 0.03 -20.87
CA PHE A 50 26.50 0.93 -19.90
C PHE A 50 25.00 1.09 -20.16
N THR A 51 24.59 1.30 -21.41
CA THR A 51 23.17 1.43 -21.76
C THR A 51 22.38 0.15 -21.45
N VAL A 52 22.98 -1.02 -21.68
CA VAL A 52 22.39 -2.31 -21.34
C VAL A 52 22.17 -2.45 -19.83
N ILE A 53 23.16 -2.08 -19.01
CA ILE A 53 23.03 -2.13 -17.54
C ILE A 53 21.93 -1.18 -17.06
N PHE A 54 21.93 0.06 -17.58
CA PHE A 54 20.92 1.05 -17.22
C PHE A 54 19.50 0.58 -17.60
N LEU A 55 19.34 0.06 -18.82
CA LEU A 55 18.07 -0.49 -19.27
C LEU A 55 17.66 -1.74 -18.47
N GLY A 56 18.62 -2.60 -18.12
CA GLY A 56 18.39 -3.76 -17.26
C GLY A 56 17.83 -3.37 -15.89
N PHE A 57 18.36 -2.29 -15.29
CA PHE A 57 17.85 -1.76 -14.03
C PHE A 57 16.42 -1.21 -14.15
N LEU A 58 16.14 -0.46 -15.21
CA LEU A 58 14.79 0.06 -15.48
C LEU A 58 13.78 -1.06 -15.73
N CYS A 59 14.12 -2.03 -16.58
CA CYS A 59 13.26 -3.18 -16.86
C CYS A 59 13.04 -4.03 -15.60
N SER A 60 14.07 -4.31 -14.82
CA SER A 60 13.96 -5.05 -13.56
C SER A 60 13.01 -4.34 -12.57
N SER A 61 13.14 -3.02 -12.46
CA SER A 61 12.25 -2.20 -11.62
C SER A 61 10.81 -2.23 -12.12
N ALA A 62 10.61 -2.15 -13.44
CA ALA A 62 9.29 -2.25 -14.05
C ALA A 62 8.64 -3.63 -13.84
N ILE A 63 9.39 -4.72 -13.96
CA ILE A 63 8.92 -6.08 -13.68
C ILE A 63 8.50 -6.22 -12.22
N ALA A 64 9.31 -5.70 -11.29
CA ALA A 64 8.98 -5.75 -9.87
C ALA A 64 7.67 -4.97 -9.57
N TYR A 65 7.54 -3.77 -10.12
CA TYR A 65 6.35 -2.93 -9.93
C TYR A 65 5.09 -3.55 -10.55
N LEU A 66 5.14 -3.92 -11.83
CA LEU A 66 4.01 -4.49 -12.55
C LEU A 66 3.65 -5.88 -12.02
N GLY A 67 4.64 -6.70 -11.66
CA GLY A 67 4.41 -8.00 -11.05
C GLY A 67 3.69 -7.88 -9.72
N TYR A 68 4.13 -6.97 -8.84
CA TYR A 68 3.44 -6.71 -7.58
C TYR A 68 2.01 -6.20 -7.81
N PHE A 69 1.82 -5.26 -8.74
CA PHE A 69 0.49 -4.74 -9.09
C PHE A 69 -0.45 -5.83 -9.61
N LEU A 70 0.04 -6.75 -10.44
CA LEU A 70 -0.76 -7.88 -10.94
C LEU A 70 -1.14 -8.85 -9.82
N ILE A 71 -0.21 -9.17 -8.92
CA ILE A 71 -0.50 -10.02 -7.76
C ILE A 71 -1.56 -9.34 -6.88
N ASP A 72 -1.38 -8.06 -6.58
CA ASP A 72 -2.29 -7.32 -5.72
C ASP A 72 -3.70 -7.22 -6.31
N THR A 73 -3.81 -7.00 -7.62
CA THR A 73 -5.10 -6.80 -8.30
C THR A 73 -5.82 -8.08 -8.71
N LYS A 74 -5.08 -9.16 -9.04
CA LYS A 74 -5.67 -10.41 -9.55
C LYS A 74 -5.67 -11.54 -8.53
N VAL A 75 -4.61 -11.66 -7.74
CA VAL A 75 -4.48 -12.75 -6.75
C VAL A 75 -5.05 -12.31 -5.40
N ARG A 76 -4.90 -11.03 -5.04
CA ARG A 76 -5.35 -10.45 -3.76
C ARG A 76 -6.44 -9.40 -3.95
N SER A 77 -7.35 -9.64 -4.89
CA SER A 77 -8.45 -8.74 -5.16
C SER A 77 -9.35 -8.58 -3.95
N ARG A 78 -9.64 -7.32 -3.62
CA ARG A 78 -10.41 -6.93 -2.44
C ARG A 78 -11.12 -5.62 -2.72
N ILE A 79 -12.25 -5.41 -2.06
CA ILE A 79 -13.01 -4.17 -2.14
C ILE A 79 -13.13 -3.62 -0.73
N THR A 80 -12.75 -2.36 -0.55
CA THR A 80 -12.98 -1.60 0.67
C THR A 80 -14.04 -0.56 0.41
N HIS A 81 -15.08 -0.52 1.24
CA HIS A 81 -16.14 0.46 1.14
C HIS A 81 -16.20 1.30 2.41
N LEU A 82 -16.37 2.61 2.26
CA LEU A 82 -16.65 3.50 3.38
C LEU A 82 -18.17 3.44 3.62
N ASP A 83 -18.58 2.88 4.75
CA ASP A 83 -20.00 2.68 5.03
C ASP A 83 -20.59 3.93 5.68
N ASN A 84 -19.87 4.49 6.66
CA ASN A 84 -20.34 5.63 7.42
C ASN A 84 -19.18 6.37 8.09
N ALA A 85 -19.27 7.69 8.18
CA ALA A 85 -18.33 8.52 8.92
C ALA A 85 -19.13 9.49 9.79
N GLN A 86 -19.00 9.37 11.11
CA GLN A 86 -19.76 10.17 12.07
C GLN A 86 -18.83 10.89 13.02
N PHE A 87 -19.04 12.20 13.14
CA PHE A 87 -18.42 13.02 14.14
C PHE A 87 -19.30 13.08 15.39
N PHE A 88 -18.70 12.80 16.54
CA PHE A 88 -19.35 12.86 17.85
C PHE A 88 -18.90 14.13 18.57
N VAL A 89 -19.81 15.10 18.67
CA VAL A 89 -19.57 16.40 19.30
C VAL A 89 -19.26 16.25 20.80
N TYR A 90 -19.91 15.30 21.48
CA TYR A 90 -19.78 15.10 22.93
C TYR A 90 -18.36 14.71 23.38
N ASP A 91 -17.63 13.95 22.56
CA ASP A 91 -16.30 13.44 22.89
C ASP A 91 -15.22 13.82 21.87
N ASN A 92 -15.53 14.80 21.02
CA ASN A 92 -14.63 15.38 20.01
C ASN A 92 -13.94 14.29 19.17
N SER A 93 -14.72 13.28 18.74
CA SER A 93 -14.21 12.07 18.13
C SER A 93 -14.83 11.78 16.77
N LEU A 94 -14.02 11.28 15.85
CA LEU A 94 -14.46 10.85 14.53
C LEU A 94 -14.48 9.33 14.49
N SER A 95 -15.64 8.75 14.21
CA SER A 95 -15.78 7.33 13.96
C SER A 95 -15.95 7.04 12.49
N VAL A 96 -15.12 6.14 11.98
CA VAL A 96 -15.15 5.69 10.59
C VAL A 96 -15.51 4.22 10.58
N ASP A 97 -16.67 3.90 10.02
CA ASP A 97 -17.17 2.55 9.79
C ASP A 97 -16.93 2.18 8.32
N TYR A 98 -16.32 1.04 8.09
CA TYR A 98 -15.95 0.58 6.75
C TYR A 98 -16.00 -0.94 6.65
N SER A 99 -16.27 -1.41 5.44
CA SER A 99 -16.37 -2.82 5.12
C SER A 99 -15.23 -3.24 4.20
N LEU A 100 -14.74 -4.46 4.40
CA LEU A 100 -13.76 -5.12 3.56
C LEU A 100 -14.36 -6.42 3.05
N THR A 101 -14.45 -6.55 1.73
CA THR A 101 -14.91 -7.77 1.05
C THR A 101 -13.74 -8.43 0.35
N ASN A 102 -13.52 -9.71 0.65
CA ASN A 102 -12.57 -10.53 -0.10
C ASN A 102 -13.21 -10.94 -1.43
N THR A 103 -12.69 -10.41 -2.54
CA THR A 103 -13.13 -10.80 -3.90
C THR A 103 -12.14 -11.72 -4.59
N SER A 104 -11.12 -12.19 -3.87
CA SER A 104 -10.14 -13.12 -4.38
C SER A 104 -10.62 -14.55 -4.26
N LYS A 105 -9.95 -15.44 -4.99
CA LYS A 105 -10.22 -16.89 -4.91
C LYS A 105 -9.60 -17.54 -3.67
N ASN A 106 -8.75 -16.83 -2.96
CA ASN A 106 -8.00 -17.36 -1.82
C ASN A 106 -8.55 -16.78 -0.52
N ASN A 107 -8.33 -17.49 0.59
CA ASN A 107 -8.60 -16.94 1.92
C ASN A 107 -7.54 -15.89 2.25
N PHE A 108 -7.94 -14.75 2.79
CA PHE A 108 -7.00 -13.84 3.46
C PHE A 108 -6.88 -14.27 4.91
N ASN A 109 -5.66 -14.53 5.38
CA ASN A 109 -5.43 -14.86 6.78
C ASN A 109 -5.00 -13.63 7.58
N TYR A 110 -4.43 -12.65 6.88
CA TYR A 110 -3.93 -11.44 7.48
C TYR A 110 -4.32 -10.23 6.65
N CYS A 111 -4.91 -9.21 7.28
CA CYS A 111 -5.20 -7.94 6.63
C CYS A 111 -4.74 -6.77 7.49
N LYS A 112 -3.98 -5.86 6.89
CA LYS A 112 -3.64 -4.55 7.43
C LYS A 112 -4.50 -3.50 6.74
N LEU A 113 -5.28 -2.78 7.53
CA LEU A 113 -6.12 -1.68 7.07
C LEU A 113 -5.57 -0.39 7.65
N LYS A 114 -5.50 0.65 6.83
CA LYS A 114 -5.05 1.97 7.22
C LYS A 114 -6.13 2.96 6.84
N VAL A 115 -6.63 3.67 7.84
CA VAL A 115 -7.60 4.76 7.67
C VAL A 115 -6.81 6.06 7.82
N GLU A 116 -6.88 6.90 6.79
CA GLU A 116 -6.23 8.19 6.73
C GLU A 116 -7.29 9.28 6.60
N VAL A 117 -7.20 10.30 7.45
CA VAL A 117 -8.12 11.43 7.46
C VAL A 117 -7.36 12.66 6.98
N PHE A 118 -7.84 13.27 5.91
CA PHE A 118 -7.28 14.46 5.29
C PHE A 118 -8.19 15.66 5.56
N LYS A 119 -7.59 16.84 5.62
CA LYS A 119 -8.36 18.09 5.69
C LYS A 119 -8.94 18.36 4.31
N LYS A 120 -10.25 18.54 4.19
CA LYS A 120 -10.85 18.98 2.93
C LYS A 120 -10.44 20.42 2.67
N ILE A 121 -10.08 20.72 1.42
CA ILE A 121 -9.55 22.01 1.03
C ILE A 121 -10.62 22.73 0.23
N ASP A 122 -11.05 23.89 0.70
CA ASP A 122 -11.92 24.77 -0.09
C ASP A 122 -11.10 25.37 -1.24
N ASP A 123 -11.50 25.05 -2.47
CA ASP A 123 -10.81 25.45 -3.70
C ASP A 123 -10.68 26.98 -3.89
N ASN A 124 -11.41 27.77 -3.10
CA ASN A 124 -11.49 29.22 -3.24
C ASN A 124 -10.51 30.02 -2.37
N HIS A 125 -9.83 29.42 -1.39
CA HIS A 125 -9.12 30.21 -0.36
C HIS A 125 -7.71 29.72 0.04
N SER A 126 -7.16 28.69 -0.62
CA SER A 126 -5.85 28.11 -0.27
C SER A 126 -4.74 28.41 -1.29
N ASN A 127 -3.56 28.79 -0.82
CA ASN A 127 -2.36 28.90 -1.66
C ASN A 127 -1.93 27.52 -2.22
N SER A 128 -1.41 27.46 -3.45
CA SER A 128 -1.08 26.19 -4.14
C SER A 128 -0.14 25.25 -3.37
N ILE A 129 0.76 25.79 -2.55
CA ILE A 129 1.70 25.00 -1.73
C ILE A 129 0.98 24.33 -0.55
N GLU A 130 0.05 25.05 0.07
CA GLU A 130 -0.76 24.56 1.18
C GLU A 130 -1.69 23.43 0.70
N LYS A 131 -2.22 23.56 -0.53
CA LYS A 131 -3.00 22.52 -1.20
C LYS A 131 -2.23 21.19 -1.34
N ILE A 132 -0.97 21.27 -1.74
CA ILE A 132 -0.11 20.10 -1.94
C ILE A 132 0.21 19.43 -0.59
N ILE A 133 0.56 20.20 0.44
CA ILE A 133 0.89 19.68 1.77
C ILE A 133 -0.31 18.93 2.37
N HIS A 134 -1.50 19.51 2.29
CA HIS A 134 -2.72 18.89 2.84
C HIS A 134 -3.22 17.69 2.04
N THR A 135 -2.85 17.56 0.76
CA THR A 135 -3.14 16.36 -0.04
C THR A 135 -2.21 15.19 0.31
N ILE A 136 -0.97 15.47 0.74
CA ILE A 136 0.05 14.44 0.97
C ILE A 136 0.09 14.01 2.44
N LYS A 137 -0.17 14.93 3.37
CA LYS A 137 -0.04 14.69 4.81
C LYS A 137 -1.42 14.50 5.46
N PRO A 138 -1.78 13.28 5.88
CA PRO A 138 -3.02 13.07 6.63
C PRO A 138 -2.93 13.74 8.00
N LEU A 139 -4.06 14.29 8.46
CA LEU A 139 -4.22 14.86 9.80
C LEU A 139 -4.01 13.79 10.87
N ARG A 140 -4.67 12.64 10.66
CA ARG A 140 -4.55 11.46 11.51
C ARG A 140 -4.55 10.23 10.63
N SER A 141 -3.75 9.25 11.02
CA SER A 141 -3.79 7.92 10.43
C SER A 141 -3.78 6.88 11.53
N LYS A 142 -4.59 5.84 11.36
CA LYS A 142 -4.57 4.66 12.24
C LYS A 142 -4.54 3.42 11.37
N SER A 143 -3.71 2.46 11.78
CA SER A 143 -3.67 1.14 11.15
C SER A 143 -4.22 0.09 12.10
N SER A 144 -5.11 -0.74 11.59
CA SER A 144 -5.70 -1.88 12.28
C SER A 144 -5.24 -3.16 11.61
N ILE A 145 -4.88 -4.15 12.41
CA ILE A 145 -4.41 -5.46 11.95
C ILE A 145 -5.50 -6.48 12.29
N ILE A 146 -5.80 -7.35 11.32
CA ILE A 146 -6.82 -8.39 11.45
C ILE A 146 -6.14 -9.71 11.14
N GLU A 147 -6.01 -10.53 12.19
CA GLU A 147 -5.44 -11.88 12.15
C GLU A 147 -6.55 -12.94 12.14
N LYS A 148 -7.55 -12.73 11.29
CA LYS A 148 -8.68 -13.64 11.14
C LYS A 148 -8.82 -14.02 9.68
N THR A 149 -9.05 -15.31 9.45
CA THR A 149 -9.34 -15.82 8.11
C THR A 149 -10.63 -15.22 7.55
N ILE A 150 -10.51 -14.52 6.43
CA ILE A 150 -11.59 -13.97 5.61
C ILE A 150 -11.70 -14.85 4.36
N LYS A 151 -12.79 -15.62 4.26
CA LYS A 151 -13.04 -16.50 3.11
C LYS A 151 -13.36 -15.69 1.85
N PRO A 152 -13.22 -16.27 0.64
CA PRO A 152 -13.75 -15.69 -0.58
C PRO A 152 -15.20 -15.24 -0.40
N GLU A 153 -15.53 -14.07 -0.95
CA GLU A 153 -16.84 -13.41 -0.91
C GLU A 153 -17.32 -13.00 0.49
N GLN A 154 -16.50 -13.21 1.53
CA GLN A 154 -16.84 -12.78 2.88
C GLN A 154 -16.56 -11.29 3.06
N THR A 155 -17.56 -10.58 3.57
CA THR A 155 -17.43 -9.19 4.03
C THR A 155 -17.23 -9.15 5.53
N ILE A 156 -16.31 -8.30 5.98
CA ILE A 156 -16.14 -7.95 7.39
C ILE A 156 -16.35 -6.46 7.59
N ASN A 157 -17.05 -6.11 8.67
CA ASN A 157 -17.32 -4.72 9.03
C ASN A 157 -16.39 -4.32 10.16
N LEU A 158 -15.82 -3.13 10.05
CA LEU A 158 -14.78 -2.64 10.93
C LEU A 158 -15.06 -1.20 11.28
N LYS A 159 -14.56 -0.81 12.46
CA LYS A 159 -14.78 0.51 13.03
C LYS A 159 -13.47 1.04 13.58
N THR A 160 -13.08 2.23 13.14
CA THR A 160 -11.92 2.94 13.67
C THR A 160 -12.36 4.28 14.23
N LYS A 161 -12.06 4.50 15.52
CA LYS A 161 -12.32 5.76 16.21
C LYS A 161 -11.04 6.59 16.30
N PHE A 162 -11.15 7.87 15.99
CA PHE A 162 -10.11 8.87 16.22
C PHE A 162 -10.57 9.88 17.26
N SER A 163 -9.64 10.30 18.12
CA SER A 163 -9.88 11.31 19.15
C SER A 163 -9.25 12.64 18.76
N ASP A 164 -9.67 13.71 19.43
CA ASP A 164 -9.18 15.09 19.26
C ASP A 164 -9.39 15.64 17.84
N PHE A 165 -10.63 15.58 17.36
CA PHE A 165 -11.05 16.15 16.08
C PHE A 165 -11.89 17.39 16.31
N ASN A 166 -11.51 18.55 15.77
CA ASN A 166 -12.28 19.78 16.00
C ASN A 166 -13.58 19.80 15.20
N GLU A 167 -14.66 20.28 15.84
CA GLU A 167 -15.96 20.51 15.23
C GLU A 167 -15.88 21.55 14.09
N GLY A 168 -16.61 21.33 12.99
CA GLY A 168 -16.74 22.27 11.87
C GLY A 168 -15.64 22.20 10.79
N GLN A 169 -14.76 21.21 10.84
CA GLN A 169 -13.82 20.93 9.75
C GLN A 169 -14.40 19.86 8.82
N ASP A 170 -14.47 20.15 7.52
CA ASP A 170 -14.72 19.13 6.52
C ASP A 170 -13.48 18.24 6.34
N PHE A 171 -13.67 16.93 6.24
CA PHE A 171 -12.61 15.96 6.10
C PHE A 171 -12.87 14.99 4.94
N ASP A 172 -11.80 14.59 4.27
CA ASP A 172 -11.80 13.48 3.34
C ASP A 172 -11.16 12.25 3.98
N ILE A 173 -11.76 11.08 3.76
CA ILE A 173 -11.29 9.82 4.35
C ILE A 173 -10.79 8.91 3.23
N GLN A 174 -9.54 8.46 3.36
CA GLN A 174 -8.98 7.45 2.47
C GLN A 174 -8.75 6.14 3.23
N LEU A 175 -9.16 5.05 2.59
CA LEU A 175 -9.02 3.69 3.11
C LEU A 175 -7.99 2.95 2.27
N HIS A 176 -6.95 2.43 2.92
CA HIS A 176 -5.96 1.56 2.30
C HIS A 176 -6.00 0.18 2.94
N SER A 177 -6.08 -0.86 2.11
CA SER A 177 -6.03 -2.25 2.55
C SER A 177 -4.84 -2.99 1.93
N LYS A 178 -4.18 -3.81 2.74
CA LYS A 178 -3.19 -4.80 2.30
C LYS A 178 -3.52 -6.13 2.96
N CYS A 179 -3.90 -7.12 2.16
CA CYS A 179 -4.29 -8.45 2.63
C CYS A 179 -3.38 -9.53 2.04
N PHE A 180 -3.13 -10.57 2.82
CA PHE A 180 -2.31 -11.73 2.49
C PHE A 180 -3.10 -13.00 2.76
#